data_AF-A0A4W3KAG1-F1
#
_entry.id   AF-A0A4W3KAG1-F1
#
_cell.length_a   1.000
_cell.length_b   1.000
_cell.length_c   1.000
_cell.angle_alpha   90.00
_cell.angle_beta   90.00
_cell.angle_gamma   90.00
#
_symmetry.space_group_name_H-M   'P 1'
#
loop_
_entity.id
_entity.type
_entity.pdbx_description
1 polymer ?
#
loop_
_entity_poly.entity_id
_entity_poly.type
_entity_poly.pdbx_seq_one_letter_code
_entity_poly.pdbx_strand_id
1 'polypeptide(L)'
;IKCHTLSHSHSLSCKFFSLMETPEDYTIIVDEEGFKELPVTDLLSVAGETWLALNVVSGGGSFSSSQPIGVTKIAKSVIAPLADHNISVFMLSTYQTDFILVRERDLPLVIHTLSAEFTILRVINGETVAADHLGITNGFVKPKLVQRPVIHPLSSPSNKFCVTSLDPDTLPSVATLLMDVMFYSNGMKDSATSCDDNGHIRFFSFSLIEGYISLVMDVQTQQRFPNNLLFTSASGELWKMVRIGGQPLGFGK
;
A
#
# COMPACT_ATOMS: atom_id res chain seq x y z
N ILE A 1 2.38 1.36 -17.11
CA ILE A 1 2.45 1.78 -15.68
C ILE A 1 1.98 3.21 -15.60
N LYS A 2 1.02 3.52 -14.73
CA LYS A 2 0.60 4.90 -14.42
C LYS A 2 1.36 5.38 -13.19
N CYS A 3 2.06 6.50 -13.32
CA CYS A 3 2.65 7.23 -12.20
C CYS A 3 1.69 8.36 -11.82
N HIS A 4 1.14 8.34 -10.61
CA HIS A 4 0.19 9.36 -10.15
C HIS A 4 0.97 10.57 -9.62
N THR A 5 0.71 11.76 -10.19
CA THR A 5 1.06 13.05 -9.59
C THR A 5 -0.25 13.74 -9.21
N LEU A 6 -0.49 13.90 -7.90
CA LEU A 6 -1.78 14.31 -7.37
C LEU A 6 -1.96 15.83 -7.51
N SER A 7 -3.13 16.27 -8.01
CA SER A 7 -3.49 17.70 -8.05
C SER A 7 -4.99 17.94 -7.88
N HIS A 8 -5.36 19.21 -7.74
CA HIS A 8 -6.44 19.77 -6.92
C HIS A 8 -7.88 19.59 -7.44
N SER A 9 -8.82 19.24 -6.54
CA SER A 9 -10.26 19.51 -6.69
C SER A 9 -10.99 19.47 -5.32
N HIS A 10 -11.99 20.33 -5.14
CA HIS A 10 -12.62 20.75 -3.87
C HIS A 10 -13.55 19.73 -3.15
N SER A 11 -13.05 18.57 -2.72
CA SER A 11 -13.70 17.74 -1.70
C SER A 11 -12.67 16.88 -0.96
N LEU A 12 -12.28 17.30 0.27
CA LEU A 12 -11.07 16.85 0.99
C LEU A 12 -9.80 16.95 0.12
N SER A 13 -8.87 17.81 0.50
CA SER A 13 -7.64 18.04 -0.29
C SER A 13 -6.80 16.76 -0.44
N CYS A 14 -6.85 15.88 0.56
CA CYS A 14 -6.21 14.56 0.56
C CYS A 14 -6.97 13.54 -0.31
N LYS A 15 -6.29 13.01 -1.33
CA LYS A 15 -6.75 12.00 -2.28
C LYS A 15 -6.09 10.65 -2.10
N PHE A 16 -4.98 10.57 -1.37
CA PHE A 16 -4.30 9.31 -1.07
C PHE A 16 -4.12 9.20 0.44
N PHE A 17 -4.91 8.34 1.09
CA PHE A 17 -4.79 8.06 2.52
C PHE A 17 -4.78 6.55 2.77
N SER A 18 -3.83 6.07 3.55
CA SER A 18 -3.80 4.71 4.07
C SER A 18 -3.27 4.71 5.50
N LEU A 19 -4.01 4.06 6.39
CA LEU A 19 -3.67 3.81 7.78
C LEU A 19 -3.56 2.29 7.97
N MET A 20 -2.43 1.84 8.50
CA MET A 20 -2.19 0.44 8.83
C MET A 20 -1.80 0.34 10.28
N GLU A 21 -2.60 -0.37 11.06
CA GLU A 21 -2.30 -0.75 12.43
C GLU A 21 -1.52 -2.06 12.46
N THR A 22 -0.39 -2.05 13.17
CA THR A 22 0.40 -3.23 13.52
C THR A 22 0.48 -3.35 15.05
N PRO A 23 1.02 -4.44 15.62
CA PRO A 23 1.26 -4.51 17.05
C PRO A 23 2.25 -3.45 17.55
N GLU A 24 3.11 -2.96 16.66
CA GLU A 24 4.19 -2.03 17.00
C GLU A 24 3.77 -0.57 16.87
N ASP A 25 3.03 -0.21 15.82
CA ASP A 25 2.71 1.17 15.48
C ASP A 25 1.48 1.33 14.57
N TYR A 26 1.17 2.59 14.24
CA TYR A 26 0.33 2.95 13.11
C TYR A 26 1.22 3.51 11.99
N THR A 27 1.21 2.84 10.85
CA THR A 27 1.84 3.33 9.63
C THR A 27 0.82 4.14 8.83
N ILE A 28 1.18 5.37 8.46
CA ILE A 28 0.35 6.26 7.64
C ILE A 28 1.06 6.52 6.32
N ILE A 29 0.33 6.37 5.22
CA ILE A 29 0.74 6.78 3.88
C ILE A 29 -0.26 7.81 3.42
N VAL A 30 0.21 9.03 3.18
CA VAL A 30 -0.65 10.16 2.85
C VAL A 30 -0.01 11.00 1.75
N ASP A 31 -0.83 11.66 0.93
CA ASP A 31 -0.33 12.67 0.00
C ASP A 31 0.09 13.97 0.71
N GLU A 32 0.65 14.90 -0.07
CA GLU A 32 1.14 16.18 0.43
C GLU A 32 0.06 17.02 1.12
N GLU A 33 -1.21 16.91 0.69
CA GLU A 33 -2.30 17.67 1.29
C GLU A 33 -2.71 17.09 2.64
N GLY A 34 -2.85 15.77 2.75
CA GLY A 34 -3.12 15.14 4.03
C GLY A 34 -1.92 15.18 4.99
N PHE A 35 -0.69 15.24 4.49
CA PHE A 35 0.51 15.43 5.32
C PHE A 35 0.49 16.77 6.08
N LYS A 36 -0.04 17.84 5.48
CA LYS A 36 -0.16 19.17 6.12
C LYS A 36 -1.07 19.16 7.34
N GLU A 37 -2.01 18.22 7.42
CA GLU A 37 -2.95 18.08 8.54
C GLU A 37 -2.34 17.27 9.72
N LEU A 38 -1.19 16.62 9.53
CA LEU A 38 -0.57 15.84 10.59
C LEU A 38 0.15 16.74 11.61
N PRO A 39 -0.06 16.53 12.92
CA PRO A 39 0.60 17.32 13.93
C PRO A 39 2.09 16.95 14.02
N VAL A 40 2.94 17.95 14.17
CA VAL A 40 4.37 17.74 14.48
C VAL A 40 4.48 17.31 15.94
N THR A 41 4.86 16.06 16.18
CA THR A 41 5.03 15.49 17.52
C THR A 41 6.20 14.51 17.54
N ASP A 42 6.79 14.29 18.72
CA ASP A 42 7.88 13.31 18.89
C ASP A 42 7.42 11.84 18.74
N LEU A 43 6.10 11.61 18.66
CA LEU A 43 5.50 10.30 18.43
C LEU A 43 5.41 9.94 16.94
N LEU A 44 5.64 10.91 16.05
CA LEU A 44 5.53 10.74 14.61
C LEU A 44 6.93 10.60 13.99
N SER A 45 7.20 9.42 13.40
CA SER A 45 8.40 9.19 12.59
C SER A 45 8.07 9.32 11.11
N VAL A 46 8.65 10.31 10.44
CA VAL A 46 8.43 10.58 9.01
C VAL A 46 9.60 10.04 8.18
N ALA A 47 9.30 9.31 7.11
CA ALA A 47 10.32 8.92 6.14
C ALA A 47 10.89 10.17 5.45
N GLY A 48 12.21 10.32 5.39
CA GLY A 48 12.85 11.55 4.88
C GLY A 48 12.76 11.78 3.37
N GLU A 49 12.01 10.95 2.63
CA GLU A 49 11.93 10.98 1.16
C GLU A 49 10.46 11.02 0.73
N THR A 50 10.18 11.69 -0.38
CA THR A 50 8.86 11.64 -1.05
C THR A 50 8.76 10.40 -1.93
N TRP A 51 7.58 9.78 -1.94
CA TRP A 51 7.31 8.54 -2.68
C TRP A 51 6.25 8.75 -3.75
N LEU A 52 6.48 8.15 -4.92
CA LEU A 52 5.57 8.14 -6.05
C LEU A 52 4.87 6.79 -6.14
N ALA A 53 3.55 6.81 -6.28
CA ALA A 53 2.75 5.61 -6.46
C ALA A 53 2.71 5.19 -7.94
N LEU A 54 3.19 3.98 -8.22
CA LEU A 54 3.09 3.32 -9.52
C LEU A 54 1.93 2.32 -9.48
N ASN A 55 1.11 2.34 -10.53
CA ASN A 55 0.05 1.37 -10.76
C ASN A 55 0.26 0.64 -12.11
N VAL A 56 0.15 -0.68 -12.12
CA VAL A 56 0.30 -1.52 -13.30
C VAL A 56 -1.07 -1.94 -13.82
N VAL A 57 -1.46 -1.44 -14.99
CA VAL A 57 -2.72 -1.78 -15.64
C VAL A 57 -2.44 -2.71 -16.83
N SER A 58 -3.13 -3.85 -16.91
CA SER A 58 -2.99 -4.78 -18.04
C SER A 58 -3.84 -4.29 -19.19
N GLY A 59 -3.21 -3.91 -20.31
CA GLY A 59 -3.92 -3.59 -21.55
C GLY A 59 -4.34 -4.86 -22.30
N GLY A 60 -5.41 -5.51 -21.86
CA GLY A 60 -6.18 -6.44 -22.71
C GLY A 60 -7.34 -5.67 -23.34
N GLY A 61 -7.50 -5.74 -24.67
CA GLY A 61 -8.43 -4.90 -25.43
C GLY A 61 -9.87 -4.85 -24.90
N SER A 62 -10.52 -3.70 -25.17
CA SER A 62 -11.84 -3.24 -24.70
C SER A 62 -11.82 -2.46 -23.37
N PHE A 63 -12.12 -1.17 -23.47
CA PHE A 63 -12.15 -0.14 -22.41
C PHE A 63 -13.24 -0.35 -21.33
N SER A 64 -13.68 -1.58 -21.08
CA SER A 64 -14.82 -1.86 -20.20
C SER A 64 -14.56 -2.85 -19.05
N SER A 65 -13.36 -3.43 -18.90
CA SER A 65 -13.05 -4.29 -17.75
C SER A 65 -11.56 -4.45 -17.45
N SER A 66 -10.90 -3.36 -17.02
CA SER A 66 -9.55 -3.48 -16.43
C SER A 66 -9.64 -4.15 -15.06
N GLN A 67 -9.45 -5.46 -15.00
CA GLN A 67 -9.29 -6.16 -13.72
C GLN A 67 -7.94 -5.78 -13.09
N PRO A 68 -7.87 -5.59 -11.77
CA PRO A 68 -6.62 -5.31 -11.07
C PRO A 68 -5.65 -6.49 -11.22
N ILE A 69 -4.38 -6.21 -11.50
CA ILE A 69 -3.33 -7.22 -11.55
C ILE A 69 -2.77 -7.42 -10.13
N GLY A 70 -3.00 -8.59 -9.53
CA GLY A 70 -2.42 -8.95 -8.23
C GLY A 70 -0.88 -8.98 -8.20
N VAL A 71 -0.28 -8.73 -7.02
CA VAL A 71 1.18 -8.68 -6.75
C VAL A 71 1.98 -9.80 -7.42
N THR A 72 1.47 -11.03 -7.43
CA THR A 72 2.16 -12.20 -7.99
C THR A 72 2.46 -12.05 -9.49
N LYS A 73 1.62 -11.33 -10.24
CA LYS A 73 1.82 -11.09 -11.68
C LYS A 73 2.81 -9.95 -11.96
N ILE A 74 2.91 -8.95 -11.06
CA ILE A 74 3.87 -7.83 -11.16
C ILE A 74 5.24 -8.16 -10.54
N ALA A 75 5.35 -9.21 -9.74
CA ALA A 75 6.59 -9.58 -9.06
C ALA A 75 7.75 -9.83 -10.03
N LYS A 76 7.49 -10.50 -11.16
CA LYS A 76 8.53 -10.79 -12.16
C LYS A 76 8.84 -9.63 -13.08
N SER A 77 7.82 -8.89 -13.52
CA SER A 77 7.97 -7.87 -14.55
C SER A 77 8.27 -6.48 -13.98
N VAL A 78 8.00 -6.24 -12.69
CA VAL A 78 8.25 -4.95 -12.05
C VAL A 78 9.16 -5.08 -10.84
N ILE A 79 8.79 -5.91 -9.85
CA ILE A 79 9.55 -5.95 -8.58
C ILE A 79 10.98 -6.46 -8.78
N ALA A 80 11.16 -7.56 -9.52
CA ALA A 80 12.50 -8.11 -9.76
C ALA A 80 13.42 -7.15 -10.55
N PRO A 81 13.01 -6.55 -11.69
CA PRO A 81 13.84 -5.56 -12.38
C PRO A 81 14.21 -4.36 -11.51
N LEU A 82 13.29 -3.85 -10.69
CA LEU A 82 13.57 -2.74 -9.77
C LEU A 82 14.61 -3.14 -8.71
N ALA A 83 14.47 -4.33 -8.13
CA ALA A 83 15.42 -4.86 -7.15
C ALA A 83 16.81 -5.09 -7.76
N ASP A 84 16.91 -5.62 -8.98
CA ASP A 84 18.18 -5.85 -9.70
C ASP A 84 18.94 -4.53 -9.96
N HIS A 85 18.22 -3.40 -9.99
CA HIS A 85 18.76 -2.06 -10.14
C HIS A 85 18.92 -1.30 -8.82
N ASN A 86 18.79 -1.98 -7.67
CA ASN A 86 18.88 -1.38 -6.32
C ASN A 86 17.86 -0.27 -6.05
N ILE A 87 16.66 -0.38 -6.63
CA ILE A 87 15.56 0.55 -6.38
C ILE A 87 14.73 -0.03 -5.23
N SER A 88 14.71 0.69 -4.11
CA SER A 88 13.87 0.33 -2.96
C SER A 88 12.40 0.63 -3.28
N VAL A 89 11.52 -0.29 -2.88
CA VAL A 89 10.07 -0.19 -3.12
C VAL A 89 9.31 -0.37 -1.82
N PHE A 90 8.16 0.27 -1.71
CA PHE A 90 7.17 -0.01 -0.67
C PHE A 90 5.87 -0.48 -1.32
N MET A 91 5.34 -1.61 -0.86
CA MET A 91 4.15 -2.22 -1.44
C MET A 91 2.91 -1.85 -0.65
N LEU A 92 1.88 -1.34 -1.33
CA LEU A 92 0.55 -1.13 -0.77
C LEU A 92 -0.49 -1.80 -1.66
N SER A 93 -0.98 -2.96 -1.22
CA SER A 93 -2.09 -3.66 -1.86
C SER A 93 -3.42 -3.22 -1.26
N THR A 94 -4.37 -2.86 -2.12
CA THR A 94 -5.75 -2.55 -1.74
C THR A 94 -6.72 -3.55 -2.37
N TYR A 95 -8.00 -3.47 -2.00
CA TYR A 95 -9.05 -4.23 -2.67
C TYR A 95 -9.11 -3.92 -4.17
N GLN A 96 -8.82 -2.67 -4.56
CA GLN A 96 -8.94 -2.21 -5.94
C GLN A 96 -7.70 -2.46 -6.76
N THR A 97 -6.48 -2.40 -6.20
CA THR A 97 -5.24 -2.52 -6.98
C THR A 97 -4.02 -2.67 -6.09
N ASP A 98 -2.90 -3.03 -6.71
CA ASP A 98 -1.59 -2.97 -6.08
C ASP A 98 -0.86 -1.68 -6.47
N PHE A 99 -0.41 -0.94 -5.46
CA PHE A 99 0.48 0.20 -5.61
C PHE A 99 1.92 -0.19 -5.26
N ILE A 100 2.85 0.21 -6.12
CA ILE A 100 4.28 0.10 -5.89
C ILE A 100 4.81 1.50 -5.69
N LEU A 101 5.21 1.83 -4.47
CA LEU A 101 5.75 3.14 -4.13
C LEU A 101 7.26 3.11 -4.35
N VAL A 102 7.77 4.09 -5.10
CA VAL A 102 9.20 4.31 -5.34
C VAL A 102 9.59 5.70 -4.88
N ARG A 103 10.84 5.89 -4.43
CA ARG A 103 11.32 7.23 -4.08
C ARG A 103 11.33 8.11 -5.33
N GLU A 104 10.90 9.36 -5.20
CA GLU A 104 10.85 10.30 -6.31
C GLU A 104 12.21 10.47 -7.01
N ARG A 105 13.29 10.52 -6.23
CA ARG A 105 14.65 10.61 -6.76
C ARG A 105 15.07 9.44 -7.66
N ASP A 106 14.46 8.27 -7.48
CA ASP A 106 14.78 7.07 -8.25
C ASP A 106 13.95 6.99 -9.55
N LEU A 107 12.99 7.91 -9.77
CA LEU A 107 12.09 7.89 -10.93
C LEU A 107 12.81 7.78 -12.29
N PRO A 108 13.92 8.48 -12.57
CA PRO A 108 14.61 8.32 -13.85
C PRO A 108 15.12 6.89 -14.08
N LEU A 109 15.63 6.24 -13.02
CA LEU A 109 16.10 4.85 -13.09
C LEU A 109 14.93 3.87 -13.19
N VAL A 110 13.81 4.13 -12.51
CA VAL A 110 12.55 3.38 -12.65
C VAL A 110 12.05 3.42 -14.09
N ILE A 111 11.97 4.61 -14.70
CA ILE A 111 11.53 4.78 -16.09
C ILE A 111 12.45 4.02 -17.03
N HIS A 112 13.77 4.17 -16.87
CA HIS A 112 14.75 3.46 -17.67
C HIS A 112 14.56 1.93 -17.57
N THR A 113 14.49 1.41 -16.35
CA THR A 113 14.38 -0.02 -16.03
C THR A 113 13.12 -0.65 -16.62
N LEU A 114 11.97 0.04 -16.54
CA LEU A 114 10.68 -0.53 -16.92
C LEU A 114 10.26 -0.20 -18.37
N SER A 115 10.91 0.76 -19.02
CA SER A 115 10.57 1.19 -20.39
C SER A 115 10.72 0.09 -21.45
N ALA A 116 11.52 -0.94 -21.20
CA ALA A 116 11.70 -2.07 -22.12
C ALA A 116 10.45 -2.95 -22.25
N GLU A 117 9.66 -3.06 -21.18
CA GLU A 117 8.49 -3.96 -21.13
C GLU A 117 7.17 -3.20 -21.00
N PHE A 118 7.20 -1.92 -20.61
CA PHE A 118 6.00 -1.15 -20.30
C PHE A 118 5.97 0.19 -21.02
N THR A 119 4.78 0.53 -21.54
CA THR A 119 4.42 1.93 -21.79
C THR A 119 4.22 2.64 -20.45
N ILE A 120 5.01 3.69 -20.22
CA ILE A 120 4.95 4.47 -18.99
C ILE A 120 4.12 5.74 -19.24
N LEU A 121 3.10 5.92 -18.41
CA LEU A 121 2.20 7.05 -18.45
C LEU A 121 2.30 7.80 -17.13
N ARG A 122 2.24 9.12 -17.19
CA ARG A 122 2.12 10.00 -16.02
C ARG A 122 0.70 10.55 -15.97
N VAL A 123 0.12 10.59 -14.79
CA VAL A 123 -1.15 11.27 -14.56
C VAL A 123 -0.83 12.67 -14.04
N ILE A 124 -1.15 13.69 -14.82
CA ILE A 124 -1.00 15.11 -14.45
C ILE A 124 -2.39 15.73 -14.52
N ASN A 125 -2.90 16.28 -13.41
CA ASN A 125 -4.24 16.88 -13.37
C ASN A 125 -5.37 15.94 -13.84
N GLY A 126 -5.23 14.64 -13.57
CA GLY A 126 -6.19 13.62 -14.01
C GLY A 126 -6.04 13.22 -15.49
N GLU A 127 -5.19 13.88 -16.26
CA GLU A 127 -4.89 13.53 -17.65
C GLU A 127 -3.69 12.58 -17.75
N THR A 128 -3.82 11.53 -18.55
CA THR A 128 -2.72 10.60 -18.82
C THR A 128 -1.87 11.10 -19.97
N VAL A 129 -0.62 11.45 -19.67
CA VAL A 129 0.39 11.88 -20.64
C VAL A 129 1.46 10.81 -20.74
N ALA A 130 2.03 10.60 -21.93
CA ALA A 130 3.19 9.73 -22.08
C ALA A 130 4.35 10.28 -21.22
N ALA A 131 5.01 9.42 -20.46
CA ALA A 131 6.26 9.81 -19.82
C ALA A 131 7.32 9.87 -20.92
N ASP A 132 7.53 11.06 -21.49
CA ASP A 132 8.64 11.27 -22.43
C ASP A 132 9.94 10.83 -21.76
N HIS A 133 10.86 10.30 -22.58
CA HIS A 133 12.22 9.99 -22.14
C HIS A 133 12.87 11.28 -21.62
N LEU A 134 12.72 11.55 -20.32
CA LEU A 134 13.46 12.59 -19.60
C LEU A 134 14.93 12.36 -19.95
N GLY A 135 15.54 13.25 -20.73
CA GLY A 135 16.82 13.01 -21.39
C GLY A 135 17.91 12.60 -20.40
N ILE A 136 18.13 11.30 -20.25
CA ILE A 136 19.19 10.77 -19.39
C ILE A 136 20.47 10.70 -20.21
N THR A 137 21.34 11.69 -19.99
CA THR A 137 22.71 11.71 -20.48
C THR A 137 23.53 10.67 -19.71
N ASN A 138 24.09 9.70 -20.44
CA ASN A 138 25.22 8.81 -20.12
C ASN A 138 25.86 8.90 -18.71
N GLY A 139 25.11 8.55 -17.66
CA GLY A 139 25.58 8.62 -16.27
C GLY A 139 25.10 7.46 -15.39
N PHE A 140 24.44 6.44 -15.96
CA PHE A 140 24.07 5.25 -15.20
C PHE A 140 25.32 4.48 -14.82
N VAL A 141 25.76 4.68 -13.57
CA VAL A 141 26.73 3.80 -12.92
C VAL A 141 26.14 2.40 -12.97
N LYS A 142 26.84 1.45 -13.61
CA LYS A 142 26.44 0.03 -13.60
C LYS A 142 26.10 -0.37 -12.16
N PRO A 143 24.96 -1.06 -11.92
CA PRO A 143 24.62 -1.55 -10.60
C PRO A 143 25.84 -2.27 -10.00
N LYS A 144 26.28 -1.84 -8.82
CA LYS A 144 27.21 -2.65 -8.04
C LYS A 144 26.49 -3.97 -7.77
N LEU A 145 27.06 -5.07 -8.24
CA LEU A 145 26.54 -6.42 -8.02
C LEU A 145 26.25 -6.58 -6.53
N VAL A 146 24.97 -6.71 -6.14
CA VAL A 146 24.60 -6.84 -4.74
C VAL A 146 25.20 -8.14 -4.21
N GLN A 147 26.12 -8.02 -3.25
CA GLN A 147 27.02 -9.09 -2.85
C GLN A 147 26.37 -10.19 -1.98
N ARG A 148 25.07 -10.11 -1.64
CA ARG A 148 24.37 -11.22 -0.98
C ARG A 148 22.84 -11.04 -1.02
N PRO A 149 22.06 -12.12 -1.20
CA PRO A 149 20.63 -12.08 -0.92
C PRO A 149 20.40 -11.74 0.55
N VAL A 150 19.59 -10.70 0.81
CA VAL A 150 19.13 -10.38 2.15
C VAL A 150 18.02 -11.39 2.50
N ILE A 151 18.25 -12.21 3.52
CA ILE A 151 17.28 -13.21 3.99
C ILE A 151 16.59 -12.65 5.22
N HIS A 152 15.27 -12.52 5.15
CA HIS A 152 14.44 -12.08 6.26
C HIS A 152 13.71 -13.27 6.90
N PRO A 153 13.60 -13.33 8.23
CA PRO A 153 12.78 -14.33 8.89
C PRO A 153 11.31 -14.14 8.51
N LEU A 154 10.57 -15.24 8.46
CA LEU A 154 9.15 -15.26 8.18
C LEU A 154 8.38 -15.72 9.41
N SER A 155 7.23 -15.13 9.68
CA SER A 155 6.24 -15.65 10.63
C SER A 155 4.86 -15.63 10.00
N SER A 156 3.99 -16.54 10.41
CA SER A 156 2.62 -16.62 9.91
C SER A 156 1.64 -16.75 11.07
N PRO A 157 0.92 -15.67 11.41
CA PRO A 157 -0.06 -15.71 12.48
C PRO A 157 -1.30 -16.53 12.08
N SER A 158 -1.99 -17.01 13.11
CA SER A 158 -3.16 -17.87 13.04
C SER A 158 -4.43 -17.17 12.54
N ASN A 159 -4.44 -15.83 12.45
CA ASN A 159 -5.57 -15.08 11.89
C ASN A 159 -5.95 -15.59 10.50
N LYS A 160 -7.21 -15.36 10.16
CA LYS A 160 -7.68 -15.37 8.77
C LYS A 160 -8.13 -13.96 8.47
N PHE A 161 -7.60 -13.38 7.40
CA PHE A 161 -7.89 -12.01 6.98
C PHE A 161 -8.84 -12.01 5.80
N CYS A 162 -9.68 -10.99 5.72
CA CYS A 162 -10.44 -10.66 4.53
C CYS A 162 -9.94 -9.33 3.96
N VAL A 163 -10.00 -9.21 2.64
CA VAL A 163 -9.78 -7.95 1.92
C VAL A 163 -11.13 -7.56 1.36
N THR A 164 -11.61 -6.37 1.72
CA THR A 164 -12.97 -5.93 1.41
C THR A 164 -13.01 -4.44 1.07
N SER A 165 -14.06 -4.01 0.40
CA SER A 165 -14.35 -2.61 0.10
C SER A 165 -15.63 -2.19 0.79
N LEU A 166 -15.80 -0.88 0.96
CA LEU A 166 -17.02 -0.26 1.48
C LEU A 166 -17.47 0.80 0.47
N ASP A 167 -18.78 1.01 0.35
CA ASP A 167 -19.32 2.15 -0.39
C ASP A 167 -19.01 3.44 0.41
N PRO A 168 -18.32 4.44 -0.15
CA PRO A 168 -18.07 5.71 0.53
C PRO A 168 -19.31 6.37 1.13
N ASP A 169 -20.47 6.24 0.48
CA ASP A 169 -21.73 6.81 0.97
C ASP A 169 -22.22 6.13 2.25
N THR A 170 -21.80 4.89 2.49
CA THR A 170 -22.14 4.12 3.70
C THR A 170 -21.13 4.31 4.83
N LEU A 171 -19.96 4.90 4.57
CA LEU A 171 -18.90 5.13 5.56
C LEU A 171 -19.40 5.82 6.84
N PRO A 172 -20.25 6.88 6.77
CA PRO A 172 -20.77 7.52 7.98
C PRO A 172 -21.52 6.56 8.92
N SER A 173 -22.20 5.55 8.37
CA SER A 173 -22.99 4.58 9.15
C SER A 173 -22.14 3.63 9.99
N VAL A 174 -20.87 3.41 9.59
CA VAL A 174 -19.92 2.52 10.28
C VAL A 174 -18.74 3.28 10.89
N ALA A 175 -18.75 4.62 10.85
CA ALA A 175 -17.64 5.45 11.31
C ALA A 175 -17.31 5.21 12.80
N THR A 176 -18.32 5.11 13.66
CA THR A 176 -18.11 4.84 15.09
C THR A 176 -17.49 3.47 15.34
N LEU A 177 -17.94 2.45 14.60
CA LEU A 177 -17.35 1.11 14.65
C LEU A 177 -15.90 1.14 14.16
N LEU A 178 -15.61 1.82 13.05
CA LEU A 178 -14.26 1.96 12.53
C LEU A 178 -13.34 2.65 13.53
N MET A 179 -13.79 3.74 14.17
CA MET A 179 -13.04 4.41 15.23
C MET A 179 -12.77 3.45 16.40
N ASP A 180 -13.77 2.68 16.81
CA ASP A 180 -13.62 1.70 17.88
C ASP A 180 -12.63 0.59 17.54
N VAL A 181 -12.70 0.04 16.33
CA VAL A 181 -11.76 -0.97 15.81
C VAL A 181 -10.34 -0.39 15.75
N MET A 182 -10.17 0.79 15.17
CA MET A 182 -8.85 1.38 14.93
C MET A 182 -8.17 1.88 16.20
N PHE A 183 -8.91 2.44 17.16
CA PHE A 183 -8.32 3.23 18.26
C PHE A 183 -8.69 2.76 19.68
N TYR A 184 -9.80 2.05 19.86
CA TYR A 184 -10.33 1.74 21.21
C TYR A 184 -10.42 0.26 21.54
N SER A 185 -10.34 -0.63 20.55
CA SER A 185 -10.33 -2.10 20.75
C SER A 185 -9.09 -2.61 21.52
N ASN A 186 -8.26 -1.69 22.07
CA ASN A 186 -7.17 -1.90 23.03
C ASN A 186 -7.63 -2.19 24.46
N GLY A 187 -8.87 -2.61 24.70
CA GLY A 187 -9.38 -2.92 26.04
C GLY A 187 -8.78 -4.18 26.68
N MET A 188 -7.46 -4.20 26.92
CA MET A 188 -6.77 -4.70 28.13
C MET A 188 -5.25 -4.77 27.86
N LYS A 189 -4.54 -3.64 27.88
CA LYS A 189 -3.08 -3.66 28.07
C LYS A 189 -2.78 -3.78 29.56
N ASP A 190 -2.99 -4.96 30.11
CA ASP A 190 -2.49 -5.37 31.44
C ASP A 190 -2.15 -6.86 31.40
N SER A 191 -0.96 -7.19 30.90
CA SER A 191 0.02 -7.93 31.70
C SER A 191 1.27 -8.15 30.87
N ALA A 192 2.42 -7.85 31.46
CA ALA A 192 3.71 -8.32 31.01
C ALA A 192 3.88 -9.85 31.19
N THR A 193 2.80 -10.63 31.23
CA THR A 193 2.81 -12.08 31.55
C THR A 193 1.55 -12.81 31.05
N SER A 194 1.19 -12.68 29.76
CA SER A 194 0.30 -13.66 29.12
C SER A 194 0.90 -14.11 27.79
N CYS A 195 1.74 -15.13 27.87
CA CYS A 195 2.17 -15.98 26.77
C CYS A 195 0.99 -16.83 26.27
N ASP A 196 -0.10 -16.20 25.82
CA ASP A 196 -1.32 -16.91 25.44
C ASP A 196 -2.14 -16.16 24.37
N ASP A 197 -1.47 -15.50 23.42
CA ASP A 197 -2.16 -15.15 22.19
C ASP A 197 -2.17 -16.39 21.28
N ASN A 198 -3.32 -16.74 20.73
CA ASN A 198 -3.65 -18.02 20.08
C ASN A 198 -2.92 -18.23 18.72
N GLY A 199 -1.70 -17.70 18.60
CA GLY A 199 -0.97 -17.42 17.38
C GLY A 199 -1.50 -16.22 16.61
N HIS A 200 -2.45 -15.45 17.15
CA HIS A 200 -3.03 -14.30 16.44
C HIS A 200 -2.10 -13.08 16.49
N ILE A 201 -2.27 -12.17 15.53
CA ILE A 201 -1.64 -10.87 15.46
C ILE A 201 -2.73 -9.82 15.35
N ARG A 202 -2.45 -8.64 15.92
CA ARG A 202 -3.22 -7.44 15.64
C ARG A 202 -2.80 -6.85 14.30
N PHE A 203 -3.75 -6.74 13.39
CA PHE A 203 -3.53 -6.09 12.10
C PHE A 203 -4.85 -5.57 11.54
N PHE A 204 -4.87 -4.29 11.18
CA PHE A 204 -6.00 -3.66 10.51
C PHE A 204 -5.46 -2.63 9.51
N SER A 205 -6.00 -2.62 8.30
CA SER A 205 -5.65 -1.63 7.28
C SER A 205 -6.90 -0.95 6.77
N PHE A 206 -6.89 0.37 6.74
CA PHE A 206 -7.89 1.21 6.11
C PHE A 206 -7.21 2.08 5.06
N SER A 207 -7.72 2.11 3.84
CA SER A 207 -7.24 3.02 2.80
C SER A 207 -8.43 3.71 2.15
N LEU A 208 -8.31 5.02 1.94
CA LEU A 208 -9.20 5.84 1.11
C LEU A 208 -8.34 6.51 0.03
N ILE A 209 -8.38 5.96 -1.18
CA ILE A 209 -7.52 6.39 -2.28
C ILE A 209 -8.39 6.67 -3.50
N GLU A 210 -8.32 7.91 -4.01
CA GLU A 210 -9.11 8.40 -5.15
C GLU A 210 -10.62 8.12 -4.99
N GLY A 211 -11.13 8.19 -3.76
CA GLY A 211 -12.54 7.93 -3.42
C GLY A 211 -12.89 6.46 -3.20
N TYR A 212 -11.96 5.52 -3.39
CA TYR A 212 -12.19 4.10 -3.14
C TYR A 212 -11.73 3.71 -1.74
N ILE A 213 -12.59 2.98 -1.01
CA ILE A 213 -12.27 2.45 0.31
C ILE A 213 -11.77 1.01 0.19
N SER A 214 -10.69 0.69 0.88
CA SER A 214 -10.19 -0.67 1.05
C SER A 214 -9.95 -0.95 2.51
N LEU A 215 -10.36 -2.14 2.95
CA LEU A 215 -10.19 -2.62 4.31
C LEU A 215 -9.51 -3.98 4.30
N VAL A 216 -8.53 -4.16 5.18
CA VAL A 216 -7.97 -5.49 5.51
C VAL A 216 -8.15 -5.69 6.99
N MET A 217 -8.87 -6.75 7.37
CA MET A 217 -9.18 -7.04 8.77
C MET A 217 -9.31 -8.54 8.99
N ASP A 218 -9.19 -8.99 10.23
CA ASP A 218 -9.45 -10.38 10.56
C ASP A 218 -10.96 -10.70 10.57
N VAL A 219 -11.30 -11.99 10.47
CA VAL A 219 -12.69 -12.46 10.44
C VAL A 219 -13.49 -12.06 11.69
N GLN A 220 -12.87 -12.00 12.88
CA GLN A 220 -13.57 -11.62 14.11
C GLN A 220 -13.94 -10.14 14.06
N THR A 221 -13.02 -9.29 13.59
CA THR A 221 -13.29 -7.87 13.35
C THR A 221 -14.38 -7.68 12.29
N GLN A 222 -14.33 -8.44 11.19
CA GLN A 222 -15.35 -8.38 10.13
C GLN A 222 -16.76 -8.67 10.65
N GLN A 223 -16.93 -9.62 11.56
CA GLN A 223 -18.24 -9.99 12.13
C GLN A 223 -18.91 -8.86 12.93
N ARG A 224 -18.15 -7.84 13.31
CA ARG A 224 -18.68 -6.66 14.01
C ARG A 224 -19.37 -5.68 13.05
N PHE A 225 -19.10 -5.77 11.75
CA PHE A 225 -19.73 -4.91 10.75
C PHE A 225 -21.17 -5.35 10.49
N PRO A 226 -22.09 -4.40 10.21
CA PRO A 226 -23.44 -4.74 9.77
C PRO A 226 -23.41 -5.58 8.48
N ASN A 227 -24.33 -6.53 8.40
CA ASN A 227 -24.47 -7.39 7.22
C ASN A 227 -24.72 -6.57 5.95
N ASN A 228 -24.20 -7.05 4.83
CA ASN A 228 -24.38 -6.48 3.48
C ASN A 228 -23.78 -5.09 3.22
N LEU A 229 -22.99 -4.53 4.14
CA LEU A 229 -22.24 -3.28 3.87
C LEU A 229 -20.89 -3.54 3.21
N LEU A 230 -20.24 -4.63 3.58
CA LEU A 230 -18.90 -4.96 3.10
C LEU A 230 -18.95 -5.70 1.76
N PHE A 231 -18.30 -5.15 0.74
CA PHE A 231 -18.08 -5.81 -0.54
C PHE A 231 -16.93 -6.79 -0.40
N THR A 232 -17.25 -8.08 -0.37
CA THR A 232 -16.26 -9.16 -0.33
C THR A 232 -16.21 -9.88 -1.68
N SER A 233 -15.08 -10.51 -1.99
CA SER A 233 -15.01 -11.40 -3.16
C SER A 233 -16.09 -12.48 -3.05
N ALA A 234 -16.80 -12.73 -4.15
CA ALA A 234 -17.89 -13.71 -4.22
C ALA A 234 -17.46 -15.15 -3.83
N SER A 235 -16.16 -15.43 -3.80
CA SER A 235 -15.57 -16.72 -3.40
C SER A 235 -15.54 -16.94 -1.87
N GLY A 236 -15.71 -15.89 -1.05
CA GLY A 236 -15.52 -15.99 0.39
C GLY A 236 -14.08 -16.34 0.80
N GLU A 237 -13.11 -16.12 -0.10
CA GLU A 237 -11.71 -16.44 0.13
C GLU A 237 -11.13 -15.61 1.26
N LEU A 238 -10.42 -16.30 2.15
CA LEU A 238 -9.70 -15.71 3.27
C LEU A 238 -8.20 -15.87 3.06
N TRP A 239 -7.46 -14.91 3.61
CA TRP A 239 -6.02 -14.78 3.43
C TRP A 239 -5.28 -15.14 4.71
N LYS A 240 -4.13 -15.78 4.53
CA LYS A 240 -3.14 -16.01 5.58
C LYS A 240 -2.02 -15.00 5.43
N MET A 241 -1.70 -14.34 6.53
CA MET A 241 -0.58 -13.39 6.57
C MET A 241 0.75 -14.14 6.63
N VAL A 242 1.71 -13.64 5.87
CA VAL A 242 3.13 -13.95 6.05
C VAL A 242 3.80 -12.63 6.40
N ARG A 243 4.25 -12.49 7.65
CA ARG A 243 5.02 -11.34 8.12
C ARG A 243 6.49 -11.58 7.79
N ILE A 244 7.11 -10.58 7.17
CA ILE A 244 8.50 -10.64 6.70
C ILE A 244 9.34 -9.67 7.54
N GLY A 245 10.43 -10.16 8.12
CA GLY A 245 11.33 -9.38 8.97
C GLY A 245 11.01 -9.50 10.46
N GLY A 246 12.07 -9.55 11.27
CA GLY A 246 11.99 -9.56 12.74
C GLY A 246 12.38 -8.22 13.38
N GLN A 247 12.75 -7.24 12.57
CA GLN A 247 13.11 -5.88 12.93
C GLN A 247 12.62 -4.94 11.81
N PRO A 248 12.45 -3.63 12.08
CA PRO A 248 12.12 -2.65 11.04
C PRO A 248 13.10 -2.75 9.86
N LEU A 249 12.57 -2.97 8.66
CA LEU A 249 13.38 -3.16 7.45
C LEU A 249 14.00 -1.84 6.96
N GLY A 250 13.37 -0.71 7.30
CA GLY A 250 13.71 0.62 6.80
C GLY A 250 13.43 0.77 5.31
N PHE A 251 13.88 1.88 4.73
CA PHE A 251 13.62 2.27 3.34
C PHE A 251 14.90 2.36 2.47
N GLY A 252 16.02 1.87 3.01
CA GLY A 252 17.34 1.93 2.37
C GLY A 252 17.78 0.61 1.75
N LYS A 253 16.98 -0.44 1.89
CA LYS A 253 17.26 -1.79 1.40
C LYS A 253 16.32 -2.19 0.29
#